data_AF-D1YYS8-F1
#
_entry.id   AF-D1YYS8-F1
#
_cell.length_a   1.000
_cell.length_b   1.000
_cell.length_c   1.000
_cell.angle_alpha   90.00
_cell.angle_beta   90.00
_cell.angle_gamma   90.00
#
_symmetry.space_group_name_H-M   'P 1'
#
loop_
_entity.id
_entity.type
_entity.pdbx_description
1 polymer ?
#
loop_
_entity_poly.entity_id
_entity_poly.type
_entity_poly.pdbx_seq_one_letter_code
_entity_poly.pdbx_strand_id
1 'polypeptide(L)'
;MSDGTKAIAVQQEEIEDGAGIKRDILLGVIYRSVALALFAGFVIIYFPSSDFFYPAIYAAAILYIGSLVSMFIAGKLSRPIAYASVVLAVTVFLAMSLPAQDMFPSVKGLQMPVLITGIIGAAHCLSRAYSEFTGVVTRALLIAALGVLYYSAFTSVDMPVLSQFSMLALIAFVSAAIYSLLGILKRHSNEKVAYVGNLFSRIESPVATSIIVALVMTYVLLVRQSLASLGSFGQAVIEWAALSGIVLFIFIKIQSAMLDDSAQKLEGRTWPAGAYSDKAELEKATYEVNSFVNEGKKEGLVMLMATALLDNGVPADTSRSILSIIIDHEDDKEPPAMFKWAVGNINEANRKKRLEAVNDMTAAMVSAIDAAGDAVKKHNGPDMVRQRV
;
A
#
# COMPACT_ATOMS: atom_id res chain seq x y z
N MET A 1 18.48 41.09 9.89
CA MET A 1 17.55 40.98 8.74
C MET A 1 17.48 39.57 8.12
N SER A 2 18.06 38.53 8.76
CA SER A 2 18.19 37.19 8.13
C SER A 2 17.13 36.16 8.54
N ASP A 3 16.41 36.36 9.66
CA ASP A 3 15.46 35.34 10.15
C ASP A 3 14.01 35.55 9.66
N GLY A 4 13.58 36.80 9.49
CA GLY A 4 12.22 37.10 9.02
C GLY A 4 11.95 36.63 7.60
N THR A 5 12.95 36.74 6.70
CA THR A 5 12.81 36.37 5.30
C THR A 5 12.78 34.85 5.09
N LYS A 6 13.46 34.08 5.96
CA LYS A 6 13.42 32.61 5.92
C LYS A 6 12.09 32.06 6.43
N ALA A 7 11.52 32.65 7.48
CA ALA A 7 10.21 32.24 7.99
C ALA A 7 9.09 32.47 6.97
N ILE A 8 9.15 33.56 6.19
CA ILE A 8 8.18 33.85 5.12
C ILE A 8 8.32 32.88 3.95
N ALA A 9 9.55 32.49 3.58
CA ALA A 9 9.79 31.53 2.50
C ALA A 9 9.25 30.13 2.83
N VAL A 10 9.45 29.65 4.07
CA VAL A 10 8.92 28.35 4.52
C VAL A 10 7.39 28.36 4.58
N GLN A 11 6.77 29.46 5.01
CA GLN A 11 5.32 29.61 4.99
C GLN A 11 4.74 29.67 3.57
N GLN A 12 5.46 30.25 2.60
CA GLN A 12 5.02 30.25 1.20
C GLN A 12 5.11 28.85 0.58
N GLU A 13 6.16 28.09 0.87
CA GLU A 13 6.33 26.72 0.38
C GLU A 13 5.23 25.77 0.93
N GLU A 14 4.84 25.91 2.20
CA GLU A 14 3.72 25.15 2.80
C GLU A 14 2.36 25.47 2.16
N ILE A 15 2.11 26.74 1.84
CA ILE A 15 0.86 27.16 1.18
C ILE A 15 0.83 26.62 -0.26
N GLU A 16 1.97 26.60 -0.94
CA GLU A 16 2.09 26.05 -2.29
C GLU A 16 1.89 24.53 -2.32
N ASP A 17 2.45 23.76 -1.37
CA ASP A 17 2.27 22.31 -1.29
C ASP A 17 0.83 21.92 -0.94
N GLY A 18 0.20 22.62 0.01
CA GLY A 18 -1.21 22.40 0.37
C GLY A 18 -2.17 22.77 -0.77
N ALA A 19 -1.86 23.82 -1.52
CA ALA A 19 -2.63 24.24 -2.69
C ALA A 19 -2.45 23.26 -3.87
N GLY A 20 -1.24 22.73 -4.07
CA GLY A 20 -0.92 21.71 -5.08
C GLY A 20 -1.74 20.44 -4.89
N ILE A 21 -1.75 19.88 -3.67
CA ILE A 21 -2.52 18.66 -3.35
C ILE A 21 -4.02 18.88 -3.59
N LYS A 22 -4.58 20.03 -3.16
CA LYS A 22 -6.00 20.35 -3.37
C LYS A 22 -6.33 20.50 -4.86
N ARG A 23 -5.45 21.13 -5.63
CA ARG A 23 -5.60 21.29 -7.09
C ARG A 23 -5.58 19.94 -7.80
N ASP A 24 -4.65 19.07 -7.46
CA ASP A 24 -4.51 17.75 -8.10
C ASP A 24 -5.70 16.84 -7.77
N ILE A 25 -6.21 16.90 -6.53
CA ILE A 25 -7.44 16.23 -6.14
C ILE A 25 -8.63 16.77 -6.93
N LEU A 26 -8.78 18.09 -7.03
CA LEU A 26 -9.89 18.72 -7.76
C LEU A 26 -9.86 18.35 -9.26
N LEU A 27 -8.71 18.51 -9.91
CA LEU A 27 -8.52 18.16 -11.32
C LEU A 27 -8.78 16.68 -11.57
N GLY A 28 -8.31 15.81 -10.68
CA GLY A 28 -8.52 14.39 -10.81
C GLY A 28 -9.97 13.96 -10.56
N VAL A 29 -10.72 14.62 -9.67
CA VAL A 29 -12.17 14.44 -9.52
C VAL A 29 -12.85 14.83 -10.83
N ILE A 30 -12.57 16.04 -11.35
CA ILE A 30 -13.16 16.53 -12.60
C ILE A 30 -12.90 15.57 -13.76
N TYR A 31 -11.64 15.15 -13.96
CA TYR A 31 -11.28 14.23 -15.05
C TYR A 31 -12.06 12.91 -14.97
N ARG A 32 -12.19 12.34 -13.77
CA ARG A 32 -12.90 11.07 -13.57
C ARG A 32 -14.40 11.21 -13.68
N SER A 33 -14.98 12.32 -13.21
CA SER A 33 -16.40 12.61 -13.40
C SER A 33 -16.73 12.79 -14.88
N VAL A 34 -15.88 13.50 -15.63
CA VAL A 34 -16.01 13.66 -17.08
C VAL A 34 -15.87 12.31 -17.79
N ALA A 35 -14.86 11.51 -17.43
CA ALA A 35 -14.68 10.16 -18.00
C ALA A 35 -15.88 9.25 -17.72
N LEU A 36 -16.43 9.27 -16.51
CA LEU A 36 -17.63 8.53 -16.14
C LEU A 36 -18.85 9.00 -16.92
N ALA A 37 -19.03 10.32 -17.08
CA ALA A 37 -20.13 10.91 -17.85
C ALA A 37 -20.02 10.57 -19.35
N LEU A 38 -18.82 10.61 -19.93
CA LEU A 38 -18.56 10.20 -21.30
C LEU A 38 -18.82 8.70 -21.51
N PHE A 39 -18.37 7.87 -20.56
CA PHE A 39 -18.64 6.43 -20.59
C PHE A 39 -20.14 6.14 -20.49
N ALA A 40 -20.85 6.77 -19.55
CA ALA A 40 -22.30 6.63 -19.42
C ALA A 40 -23.01 7.12 -20.69
N GLY A 41 -22.62 8.27 -21.24
CA GLY A 41 -23.15 8.78 -22.51
C GLY A 41 -22.93 7.82 -23.67
N PHE A 42 -21.74 7.24 -23.79
CA PHE A 42 -21.44 6.20 -24.77
C PHE A 42 -22.34 4.98 -24.58
N VAL A 43 -22.48 4.49 -23.35
CA VAL A 43 -23.35 3.34 -23.05
C VAL A 43 -24.82 3.66 -23.35
N ILE A 44 -25.32 4.86 -23.04
CA ILE A 44 -26.68 5.31 -23.38
C ILE A 44 -26.88 5.37 -24.90
N ILE A 45 -25.93 5.95 -25.65
CA ILE A 45 -26.09 6.16 -27.10
C ILE A 45 -26.04 4.84 -27.86
N TYR A 46 -25.08 3.97 -27.53
CA TYR A 46 -24.81 2.76 -28.30
C TYR A 46 -25.54 1.53 -27.75
N PHE A 47 -26.00 1.56 -26.49
CA PHE A 47 -26.63 0.43 -25.81
C PHE A 47 -27.85 0.81 -24.95
N PRO A 48 -28.79 1.68 -25.41
CA PRO A 48 -29.87 2.24 -24.58
C PRO A 48 -30.86 1.20 -24.05
N SER A 49 -31.01 0.08 -24.74
CA SER A 49 -31.94 -1.01 -24.41
C SER A 49 -31.22 -2.33 -24.16
N SER A 50 -29.91 -2.28 -23.96
CA SER A 50 -29.12 -3.46 -23.66
C SER A 50 -29.30 -3.85 -22.21
N ASP A 51 -29.49 -5.14 -21.94
CA ASP A 51 -29.52 -5.66 -20.56
C ASP A 51 -28.19 -5.43 -19.82
N PHE A 52 -27.12 -5.08 -20.54
CA PHE A 52 -25.82 -4.70 -19.97
C PHE A 52 -25.74 -3.24 -19.49
N PHE A 53 -26.75 -2.42 -19.77
CA PHE A 53 -26.78 -1.00 -19.40
C PHE A 53 -26.62 -0.78 -17.90
N TYR A 54 -27.52 -1.35 -17.10
CA TYR A 54 -27.50 -1.22 -15.64
C TYR A 54 -26.24 -1.84 -15.03
N PRO A 55 -25.84 -3.09 -15.36
CA PRO A 55 -24.58 -3.67 -14.90
C PRO A 55 -23.37 -2.76 -15.12
N ALA A 56 -23.24 -2.16 -16.31
CA ALA A 56 -22.13 -1.27 -16.66
C ALA A 56 -22.11 0.00 -15.80
N ILE A 57 -23.28 0.62 -15.57
CA ILE A 57 -23.39 1.82 -14.73
C ILE A 57 -23.03 1.51 -13.28
N TYR A 58 -23.53 0.42 -12.70
CA TYR A 58 -23.18 0.04 -11.33
C TYR A 58 -21.68 -0.25 -11.18
N ALA A 59 -21.09 -0.98 -12.11
CA ALA A 59 -19.65 -1.25 -12.11
C ALA A 59 -18.82 0.04 -12.21
N ALA A 60 -19.19 0.94 -13.13
CA ALA A 60 -18.52 2.21 -13.31
C ALA A 60 -18.64 3.12 -12.06
N ALA A 61 -19.81 3.13 -11.40
CA ALA A 61 -20.01 3.84 -10.15
C ALA A 61 -19.11 3.30 -9.01
N ILE A 62 -18.99 1.97 -8.87
CA ILE A 62 -18.11 1.35 -7.88
C ILE A 62 -16.64 1.69 -8.15
N LEU A 63 -16.19 1.61 -9.41
CA LEU A 63 -14.83 2.00 -9.81
C LEU A 63 -14.56 3.47 -9.52
N TYR A 64 -15.53 4.35 -9.80
CA TYR A 64 -15.44 5.76 -9.50
C TYR A 64 -15.27 6.01 -8.00
N ILE A 65 -16.08 5.37 -7.15
CA ILE A 65 -15.95 5.47 -5.69
C ILE A 65 -14.57 4.99 -5.22
N GLY A 66 -14.10 3.82 -5.68
CA GLY A 66 -12.76 3.31 -5.33
C GLY A 66 -11.64 4.26 -5.77
N SER A 67 -11.80 4.86 -6.93
CA SER A 67 -10.88 5.87 -7.46
C SER A 67 -10.89 7.16 -6.64
N LEU A 68 -12.05 7.63 -6.16
CA LEU A 68 -12.13 8.77 -5.26
C LEU A 68 -11.45 8.45 -3.92
N VAL A 69 -11.69 7.27 -3.36
CA VAL A 69 -11.05 6.85 -2.10
C VAL A 69 -9.53 6.89 -2.21
N SER A 70 -8.93 6.31 -3.25
CA SER A 70 -7.46 6.37 -3.46
C SER A 70 -6.90 7.78 -3.69
N MET A 71 -7.74 8.73 -4.07
CA MET A 71 -7.36 10.13 -4.24
C MET A 71 -7.38 10.90 -2.93
N PHE A 72 -8.43 10.72 -2.13
CA PHE A 72 -8.62 11.45 -0.87
C PHE A 72 -7.89 10.80 0.29
N ILE A 73 -7.81 9.47 0.33
CA ILE A 73 -7.28 8.69 1.45
C ILE A 73 -5.84 8.27 1.14
N ALA A 74 -4.93 8.58 2.06
CA ALA A 74 -3.56 8.06 2.14
C ALA A 74 -3.48 6.95 3.19
N GLY A 75 -2.32 6.31 3.24
CA GLY A 75 -2.01 5.25 4.18
C GLY A 75 -2.21 3.85 3.62
N LYS A 76 -1.99 2.87 4.48
CA LYS A 76 -1.91 1.44 4.14
C LYS A 76 -3.21 0.89 3.55
N LEU A 77 -4.37 1.51 3.84
CA LEU A 77 -5.69 1.07 3.38
C LEU A 77 -6.13 1.62 2.02
N SER A 78 -5.53 2.71 1.55
CA SER A 78 -5.95 3.40 0.32
C SER A 78 -5.97 2.47 -0.91
N ARG A 79 -4.87 1.74 -1.14
CA ARG A 79 -4.72 0.79 -2.25
C ARG A 79 -5.59 -0.47 -2.09
N PRO A 80 -5.64 -1.13 -0.92
CA PRO A 80 -6.58 -2.21 -0.64
C PRO A 80 -8.04 -1.88 -0.96
N ILE A 81 -8.51 -0.68 -0.58
CA ILE A 81 -9.88 -0.25 -0.88
C ILE A 81 -10.07 -0.12 -2.39
N ALA A 82 -9.14 0.51 -3.10
CA ALA A 82 -9.21 0.63 -4.56
C ALA A 82 -9.28 -0.75 -5.25
N TYR A 83 -8.45 -1.71 -4.82
CA TYR A 83 -8.51 -3.07 -5.35
C TYR A 83 -9.82 -3.79 -5.01
N ALA A 84 -10.32 -3.64 -3.79
CA ALA A 84 -11.61 -4.19 -3.38
C ALA A 84 -12.76 -3.63 -4.23
N SER A 85 -12.74 -2.33 -4.54
CA SER A 85 -13.70 -1.71 -5.47
C SER A 85 -13.63 -2.30 -6.87
N VAL A 86 -12.43 -2.57 -7.41
CA VAL A 86 -12.31 -3.22 -8.72
C VAL A 86 -12.91 -4.63 -8.70
N VAL A 87 -12.60 -5.42 -7.68
CA VAL A 87 -13.18 -6.77 -7.52
C VAL A 87 -14.71 -6.69 -7.46
N LEU A 88 -15.26 -5.81 -6.63
CA LEU A 88 -16.71 -5.61 -6.54
C LEU A 88 -17.32 -5.12 -7.85
N ALA A 89 -16.68 -4.20 -8.56
CA ALA A 89 -17.19 -3.70 -9.83
C ALA A 89 -17.33 -4.83 -10.87
N VAL A 90 -16.30 -5.67 -11.01
CA VAL A 90 -16.32 -6.83 -11.90
C VAL A 90 -17.38 -7.84 -11.45
N THR A 91 -17.45 -8.14 -10.16
CA THR A 91 -18.44 -9.09 -9.64
C THR A 91 -19.87 -8.60 -9.82
N VAL A 92 -20.16 -7.35 -9.49
CA VAL A 92 -21.50 -6.75 -9.65
C VAL A 92 -21.88 -6.72 -11.11
N PHE A 93 -20.96 -6.33 -11.99
CA PHE A 93 -21.18 -6.38 -13.44
C PHE A 93 -21.61 -7.77 -13.90
N LEU A 94 -20.83 -8.80 -13.53
CA LEU A 94 -21.12 -10.18 -13.91
C LEU A 94 -22.44 -10.65 -13.31
N ALA A 95 -22.63 -10.50 -12.00
CA ALA A 95 -23.82 -10.94 -11.30
C ALA A 95 -25.10 -10.32 -11.87
N MET A 96 -25.09 -9.03 -12.19
CA MET A 96 -26.24 -8.34 -12.76
C MET A 96 -26.45 -8.65 -14.24
N SER A 97 -25.42 -9.13 -14.95
CA SER A 97 -25.54 -9.56 -16.34
C SER A 97 -26.08 -10.98 -16.50
N LEU A 98 -26.07 -11.80 -15.45
CA LEU A 98 -26.53 -13.20 -15.52
C LEU A 98 -28.07 -13.35 -15.70
N PRO A 99 -28.93 -12.56 -15.03
CA PRO A 99 -30.39 -12.64 -15.23
C PRO A 99 -30.85 -12.36 -16.67
N ALA A 100 -30.07 -11.56 -17.41
CA ALA A 100 -30.29 -11.22 -18.81
C ALA A 100 -30.03 -12.39 -19.78
N GLN A 101 -29.46 -13.50 -19.30
CA GLN A 101 -29.12 -14.65 -20.11
C GLN A 101 -30.36 -15.54 -20.33
N ASP A 102 -31.29 -15.11 -21.18
CA ASP A 102 -32.49 -15.88 -21.50
C ASP A 102 -32.20 -17.17 -22.28
N MET A 103 -31.11 -17.19 -23.05
CA MET A 103 -30.66 -18.39 -23.78
C MET A 103 -30.17 -19.51 -22.86
N PHE A 104 -29.77 -19.19 -21.63
CA PHE A 104 -29.25 -20.16 -20.67
C PHE A 104 -29.88 -19.95 -19.28
N PRO A 105 -31.14 -20.39 -19.07
CA PRO A 105 -31.86 -20.17 -17.81
C PRO A 105 -31.12 -20.73 -16.59
N SER A 106 -30.37 -21.82 -16.76
CA SER A 106 -29.56 -22.44 -15.72
C SER A 106 -28.46 -21.54 -15.18
N VAL A 107 -27.94 -20.62 -15.99
CA VAL A 107 -26.87 -19.68 -15.64
C VAL A 107 -27.36 -18.57 -14.71
N LYS A 108 -28.68 -18.28 -14.71
CA LYS A 108 -29.29 -17.30 -13.80
C LYS A 108 -29.06 -17.66 -12.32
N GLY A 109 -28.96 -18.95 -12.01
CA GLY A 109 -28.64 -19.45 -10.67
C GLY A 109 -27.24 -19.06 -10.15
N LEU A 110 -26.32 -18.63 -11.03
CA LEU A 110 -24.96 -18.25 -10.65
C LEU A 110 -24.84 -16.85 -10.06
N GLN A 111 -25.90 -16.04 -10.12
CA GLN A 111 -25.88 -14.65 -9.60
C GLN A 111 -25.40 -14.59 -8.15
N MET A 112 -25.98 -15.41 -7.27
CA MET A 112 -25.64 -15.42 -5.84
C MET A 112 -24.22 -15.94 -5.57
N PRO A 113 -23.78 -17.09 -6.12
CA PRO A 113 -22.39 -17.54 -6.01
C PRO A 113 -21.35 -16.51 -6.48
N VAL A 114 -21.62 -15.80 -7.58
CA VAL A 114 -20.74 -14.74 -8.09
C VAL A 114 -20.64 -13.61 -7.06
N LEU A 115 -21.77 -13.08 -6.58
CA LEU A 115 -21.79 -12.00 -5.59
C LEU A 115 -21.05 -12.37 -4.29
N ILE A 116 -21.33 -13.55 -3.73
CA ILE A 116 -20.67 -14.03 -2.52
C ILE A 116 -19.16 -14.09 -2.72
N THR A 117 -18.71 -14.64 -3.85
CA THR A 117 -17.28 -14.75 -4.18
C THR A 117 -16.62 -13.39 -4.28
N GLY A 118 -17.26 -12.41 -4.93
CA GLY A 118 -16.70 -11.06 -5.03
C GLY A 118 -16.67 -10.28 -3.72
N ILE A 119 -17.70 -10.45 -2.87
CA ILE A 119 -17.70 -9.86 -1.52
C ILE A 119 -16.54 -10.42 -0.70
N ILE A 120 -16.34 -11.74 -0.72
CA ILE A 120 -15.21 -12.38 -0.06
C ILE A 120 -13.87 -11.94 -0.67
N GLY A 121 -13.80 -11.76 -2.00
CA GLY A 121 -12.62 -11.27 -2.69
C GLY A 121 -12.24 -9.83 -2.31
N ALA A 122 -13.24 -8.95 -2.17
CA ALA A 122 -13.05 -7.60 -1.67
C ALA A 122 -12.64 -7.57 -0.20
N ALA A 123 -13.28 -8.40 0.64
CA ALA A 123 -12.89 -8.58 2.04
C ALA A 123 -11.45 -9.10 2.15
N HIS A 124 -11.03 -10.00 1.26
CA HIS A 124 -9.65 -10.47 1.19
C HIS A 124 -8.67 -9.34 0.90
N CYS A 125 -8.95 -8.51 -0.13
CA CYS A 125 -8.13 -7.34 -0.46
C CYS A 125 -7.97 -6.40 0.74
N LEU A 126 -9.05 -6.11 1.47
CA LEU A 126 -9.03 -5.25 2.65
C LEU A 126 -8.30 -5.90 3.84
N SER A 127 -8.57 -7.17 4.11
CA SER A 127 -8.02 -7.87 5.28
C SER A 127 -6.50 -7.96 5.27
N ARG A 128 -5.88 -8.09 4.08
CA ARG A 128 -4.42 -8.11 3.90
C ARG A 128 -3.74 -6.84 4.39
N ALA A 129 -4.46 -5.72 4.42
CA ALA A 129 -3.96 -4.44 4.89
C ALA A 129 -3.93 -4.34 6.43
N TYR A 130 -4.81 -5.07 7.11
CA TYR A 130 -4.97 -5.00 8.56
C TYR A 130 -4.11 -6.02 9.30
N SER A 131 -4.14 -7.29 8.85
CA SER A 131 -3.30 -8.32 9.45
C SER A 131 -3.01 -9.44 8.47
N GLU A 132 -1.82 -10.03 8.58
CA GLU A 132 -1.47 -11.22 7.81
C GLU A 132 -2.39 -12.40 8.16
N PHE A 133 -2.78 -12.55 9.43
CA PHE A 133 -3.63 -13.65 9.87
C PHE A 133 -5.02 -13.58 9.22
N THR A 134 -5.69 -12.43 9.31
CA THR A 134 -6.98 -12.20 8.65
C THR A 134 -6.86 -12.33 7.14
N GLY A 135 -5.75 -11.88 6.55
CA GLY A 135 -5.44 -12.07 5.13
C GLY A 135 -5.38 -13.54 4.71
N VAL A 136 -4.79 -14.44 5.51
CA VAL A 136 -4.74 -15.88 5.21
C VAL A 136 -6.12 -16.54 5.34
N VAL A 137 -6.89 -16.16 6.37
CA VAL A 137 -8.24 -16.71 6.58
C VAL A 137 -9.19 -16.31 5.43
N THR A 138 -9.23 -15.02 5.07
CA THR A 138 -10.05 -14.54 3.95
C THR A 138 -9.60 -15.12 2.62
N ARG A 139 -8.29 -15.41 2.45
CA ARG A 139 -7.78 -16.13 1.27
C ARG A 139 -8.34 -17.53 1.17
N ALA A 140 -8.30 -18.30 2.26
CA ALA A 140 -8.87 -19.64 2.28
C ALA A 140 -10.38 -19.62 1.97
N LEU A 141 -11.12 -18.65 2.55
CA LEU A 141 -12.53 -18.45 2.24
C LEU A 141 -12.76 -18.10 0.77
N LEU A 142 -11.93 -17.25 0.17
CA LEU A 142 -12.01 -16.90 -1.24
C LEU A 142 -11.80 -18.12 -2.15
N ILE A 143 -10.79 -18.94 -1.86
CA ILE A 143 -10.50 -20.16 -2.61
C ILE A 143 -11.69 -21.13 -2.51
N ALA A 144 -12.27 -21.30 -1.32
CA ALA A 144 -13.45 -22.15 -1.14
C ALA A 144 -14.67 -21.59 -1.89
N ALA A 145 -14.92 -20.28 -1.83
CA ALA A 145 -16.01 -19.63 -2.55
C ALA A 145 -15.88 -19.78 -4.07
N LEU A 146 -14.66 -19.67 -4.60
CA LEU A 146 -14.38 -19.98 -6.01
C LEU A 146 -14.71 -21.43 -6.35
N GLY A 147 -14.36 -22.38 -5.48
CA GLY A 147 -14.75 -23.79 -5.64
C GLY A 147 -16.26 -23.98 -5.77
N VAL A 148 -17.04 -23.31 -4.90
CA VAL A 148 -18.51 -23.34 -4.96
C VAL A 148 -19.04 -22.69 -6.23
N LEU A 149 -18.45 -21.56 -6.66
CA LEU A 149 -18.81 -20.90 -7.91
C LEU A 149 -18.56 -21.80 -9.13
N TYR A 150 -17.40 -22.44 -9.20
CA TYR A 150 -17.05 -23.37 -10.28
C TYR A 150 -17.94 -24.60 -10.29
N TYR A 151 -18.19 -25.20 -9.13
CA TYR A 151 -19.13 -26.30 -8.98
C TYR A 151 -20.50 -25.90 -9.53
N SER A 152 -21.03 -24.78 -9.07
CA SER A 152 -22.34 -24.26 -9.49
C SER A 152 -22.37 -24.01 -11.00
N ALA A 153 -21.30 -23.42 -11.55
CA ALA A 153 -21.20 -23.12 -12.98
C ALA A 153 -21.21 -24.40 -13.82
N PHE A 154 -20.44 -25.41 -13.42
CA PHE A 154 -20.35 -26.67 -14.15
C PHE A 154 -21.63 -27.50 -14.04
N THR A 155 -22.34 -27.45 -12.90
CA THR A 155 -23.65 -28.10 -12.78
C THR A 155 -24.76 -27.36 -13.52
N SER A 156 -24.59 -26.06 -13.80
CA SER A 156 -25.56 -25.26 -14.53
C SER A 156 -25.48 -25.48 -16.04
N VAL A 157 -24.34 -25.94 -16.56
CA VAL A 157 -24.20 -26.28 -17.98
C VAL A 157 -24.66 -27.72 -18.17
N ASP A 158 -25.67 -27.95 -19.02
CA ASP A 158 -26.23 -29.28 -19.31
C ASP A 158 -25.30 -30.11 -20.20
N MET A 159 -24.10 -30.40 -19.68
CA MET A 159 -23.03 -31.16 -20.31
C MET A 159 -22.57 -32.24 -19.34
N PRO A 160 -22.89 -33.53 -19.59
CA PRO A 160 -22.59 -34.65 -18.67
C PRO A 160 -21.12 -34.78 -18.28
N VAL A 161 -20.20 -34.35 -19.15
CA VAL A 161 -18.76 -34.38 -18.87
C VAL A 161 -18.39 -33.31 -17.83
N LEU A 162 -18.91 -32.09 -17.96
CA LEU A 162 -18.63 -30.97 -17.05
C LEU A 162 -19.19 -31.22 -15.64
N SER A 163 -20.36 -31.86 -15.55
CA SER A 163 -20.95 -32.19 -14.25
C SER A 163 -20.09 -33.20 -13.47
N GLN A 164 -19.43 -34.15 -14.13
CA GLN A 164 -18.47 -35.07 -13.48
C GLN A 164 -17.22 -34.34 -12.95
N PHE A 165 -16.75 -33.31 -13.65
CA PHE A 165 -15.63 -32.48 -13.19
C PHE A 165 -15.99 -31.49 -12.09
N SER A 166 -17.27 -31.15 -11.93
CA SER A 166 -17.74 -30.17 -10.93
C SER A 166 -17.35 -30.57 -9.50
N MET A 167 -17.56 -31.84 -9.14
CA MET A 167 -17.27 -32.34 -7.79
C MET A 167 -15.76 -32.45 -7.54
N LEU A 168 -14.99 -32.87 -8.54
CA LEU A 168 -13.53 -32.87 -8.47
C LEU A 168 -12.95 -31.47 -8.29
N ALA A 169 -13.49 -30.48 -9.02
CA ALA A 169 -13.11 -29.10 -8.88
C ALA A 169 -13.39 -28.59 -7.45
N LEU A 170 -14.60 -28.85 -6.92
CA LEU A 170 -14.95 -28.46 -5.55
C LEU A 170 -13.99 -29.06 -4.52
N ILE A 171 -13.71 -30.36 -4.60
CA ILE A 171 -12.78 -31.05 -3.70
C ILE A 171 -11.38 -30.44 -3.80
N ALA A 172 -10.90 -30.13 -5.01
CA ALA A 172 -9.60 -29.50 -5.23
C ALA A 172 -9.53 -28.11 -4.60
N PHE A 173 -10.54 -27.25 -4.79
CA PHE A 173 -10.59 -25.92 -4.21
C PHE A 173 -10.72 -25.96 -2.68
N VAL A 174 -11.54 -26.83 -2.12
CA VAL A 174 -11.64 -27.00 -0.65
C VAL A 174 -10.31 -27.48 -0.06
N SER A 175 -9.67 -28.45 -0.71
CA SER A 175 -8.34 -28.92 -0.30
C SER A 175 -7.31 -27.78 -0.36
N ALA A 176 -7.29 -27.01 -1.45
CA ALA A 176 -6.42 -25.84 -1.60
C ALA A 176 -6.71 -24.75 -0.55
N ALA A 177 -7.96 -24.55 -0.17
CA ALA A 177 -8.34 -23.62 0.90
C ALA A 177 -7.78 -24.08 2.26
N ILE A 178 -7.88 -25.38 2.57
CA ILE A 178 -7.30 -25.97 3.78
C ILE A 178 -5.77 -25.82 3.78
N TYR A 179 -5.09 -26.17 2.68
CA TYR A 179 -3.64 -26.01 2.56
C TYR A 179 -3.21 -24.54 2.65
N SER A 180 -4.04 -23.62 2.14
CA SER A 180 -3.78 -22.19 2.23
C SER A 180 -3.72 -21.70 3.68
N LEU A 181 -4.49 -22.28 4.61
CA LEU A 181 -4.45 -21.93 6.03
C LEU A 181 -3.10 -22.24 6.67
N LEU A 182 -2.35 -23.21 6.15
CA LEU A 182 -0.98 -23.49 6.60
C LEU A 182 -0.04 -22.30 6.38
N GLY A 183 -0.42 -21.31 5.56
CA GLY A 183 0.29 -20.04 5.44
C GLY A 183 0.45 -19.27 6.76
N ILE A 184 -0.43 -19.49 7.75
CA ILE A 184 -0.33 -18.90 9.09
C ILE A 184 0.98 -19.30 9.77
N LEU A 185 1.51 -20.49 9.46
CA LEU A 185 2.73 -21.03 10.06
C LEU A 185 3.99 -20.25 9.68
N LYS A 186 3.93 -19.33 8.71
CA LYS A 186 5.08 -18.50 8.29
C LYS A 186 5.70 -17.70 9.45
N ARG A 187 4.91 -17.37 10.48
CA ARG A 187 5.38 -16.61 11.67
C ARG A 187 5.83 -17.48 12.84
N HIS A 188 5.89 -18.79 12.65
CA HIS A 188 6.30 -19.69 13.72
C HIS A 188 7.79 -19.47 14.07
N SER A 189 8.14 -19.53 15.37
CA SER A 189 9.52 -19.31 15.84
C SER A 189 10.52 -20.35 15.33
N ASN A 190 10.04 -21.57 15.05
CA ASN A 190 10.82 -22.63 14.42
C ASN A 190 10.95 -22.40 12.90
N GLU A 191 12.18 -22.20 12.44
CA GLU A 191 12.54 -21.94 11.04
C GLU A 191 12.00 -22.99 10.06
N LYS A 192 11.98 -24.27 10.43
CA LYS A 192 11.45 -25.35 9.56
C LYS A 192 9.94 -25.23 9.37
N VAL A 193 9.22 -24.87 10.43
CA VAL A 193 7.77 -24.64 10.40
C VAL A 193 7.45 -23.36 9.63
N ALA A 194 8.26 -22.31 9.82
CA ALA A 194 8.17 -21.07 9.06
C ALA A 194 8.41 -21.28 7.56
N TYR A 195 9.38 -22.12 7.18
CA TYR A 195 9.65 -22.48 5.78
C TYR A 195 8.43 -23.14 5.11
N VAL A 196 7.81 -24.11 5.79
CA VAL A 196 6.59 -24.76 5.31
C VAL A 196 5.46 -23.74 5.13
N GLY A 197 5.23 -22.88 6.14
CA GLY A 197 4.26 -21.80 6.03
C GLY A 197 4.55 -20.83 4.89
N ASN A 198 5.82 -20.52 4.63
CA ASN A 198 6.24 -19.66 3.53
C ASN A 198 5.94 -20.31 2.16
N LEU A 199 6.18 -21.61 2.00
CA LEU A 199 5.85 -22.37 0.79
C LEU A 199 4.35 -22.30 0.48
N PHE A 200 3.49 -22.55 1.48
CA PHE A 200 2.03 -22.48 1.31
C PHE A 200 1.50 -21.04 1.19
N SER A 201 2.24 -20.04 1.69
CA SER A 201 1.89 -18.63 1.49
C SER A 201 2.06 -18.19 0.03
N ARG A 202 2.95 -18.81 -0.75
CA ARG A 202 3.21 -18.48 -2.17
C ARG A 202 2.15 -18.96 -3.16
N ILE A 203 1.15 -19.71 -2.70
CA ILE A 203 0.00 -20.18 -3.50
C ILE A 203 -0.89 -18.99 -3.99
N GLU A 204 -0.57 -17.74 -3.65
CA GLU A 204 -1.26 -16.54 -4.17
C GLU A 204 -1.28 -16.43 -5.71
N SER A 205 -0.18 -16.79 -6.37
CA SER A 205 -0.06 -16.75 -7.83
C SER A 205 -1.14 -17.62 -8.52
N PRO A 206 -1.23 -18.94 -8.25
CA PRO A 206 -2.19 -19.81 -8.92
C PRO A 206 -3.67 -19.51 -8.61
N VAL A 207 -4.00 -18.82 -7.51
CA VAL A 207 -5.37 -18.38 -7.22
C VAL A 207 -5.75 -17.17 -8.06
N ALA A 208 -4.84 -16.21 -8.24
CA ALA A 208 -5.07 -15.10 -9.16
C ALA A 208 -5.19 -15.60 -10.61
N THR A 209 -4.33 -16.54 -11.02
CA THR A 209 -4.44 -17.17 -12.34
C THR A 209 -5.72 -17.99 -12.45
N SER A 210 -6.16 -18.70 -11.41
CA SER A 210 -7.41 -19.46 -11.48
C SER A 210 -8.64 -18.56 -11.51
N ILE A 211 -8.64 -17.40 -10.84
CA ILE A 211 -9.71 -16.38 -10.98
C ILE A 211 -9.72 -15.82 -12.40
N ILE A 212 -8.56 -15.50 -12.97
CA ILE A 212 -8.46 -15.01 -14.35
C ILE A 212 -8.94 -16.08 -15.32
N VAL A 213 -8.52 -17.33 -15.15
CA VAL A 213 -8.98 -18.47 -15.94
C VAL A 213 -10.48 -18.71 -15.73
N ALA A 214 -11.02 -18.55 -14.52
CA ALA A 214 -12.45 -18.63 -14.23
C ALA A 214 -13.23 -17.59 -15.00
N LEU A 215 -12.77 -16.34 -14.94
CA LEU A 215 -13.38 -15.20 -15.62
C LEU A 215 -13.31 -15.38 -17.13
N VAL A 216 -12.17 -15.81 -17.67
CA VAL A 216 -12.00 -16.10 -19.09
C VAL A 216 -12.89 -17.27 -19.52
N MET A 217 -12.95 -18.36 -18.75
CA MET A 217 -13.82 -19.50 -19.06
C MET A 217 -15.30 -19.15 -18.95
N THR A 218 -15.71 -18.40 -17.93
CA THR A 218 -17.07 -17.88 -17.78
C THR A 218 -17.43 -16.97 -18.94
N TYR A 219 -16.50 -16.10 -19.34
CA TYR A 219 -16.66 -15.23 -20.49
C TYR A 219 -16.79 -16.03 -21.80
N VAL A 220 -15.86 -16.95 -22.08
CA VAL A 220 -15.85 -17.75 -23.32
C VAL A 220 -17.05 -18.68 -23.42
N LEU A 221 -17.46 -19.30 -22.32
CA LEU A 221 -18.52 -20.30 -22.32
C LEU A 221 -19.92 -19.69 -22.23
N LEU A 222 -20.09 -18.58 -21.48
CA LEU A 222 -21.41 -18.04 -21.16
C LEU A 222 -21.65 -16.67 -21.82
N VAL A 223 -20.74 -15.72 -21.63
CA VAL A 223 -20.92 -14.33 -22.11
C VAL A 223 -20.73 -14.22 -23.62
N ARG A 224 -19.77 -14.96 -24.17
CA ARG A 224 -19.44 -14.92 -25.59
C ARG A 224 -20.57 -15.46 -26.47
N GLN A 225 -21.26 -16.51 -25.99
CA GLN A 225 -22.40 -17.07 -26.71
C GLN A 225 -23.58 -16.11 -26.74
N SER A 226 -23.79 -15.30 -25.70
CA SER A 226 -24.81 -14.24 -25.72
C SER A 226 -24.45 -13.05 -26.58
N LEU A 227 -23.17 -12.65 -26.59
CA LEU A 227 -22.70 -11.57 -27.48
C LEU A 227 -22.84 -11.90 -28.97
N ALA A 228 -22.84 -13.19 -29.35
CA ALA A 228 -23.05 -13.61 -30.73
C ALA A 228 -24.39 -13.12 -31.34
N SER A 229 -25.40 -12.89 -30.49
CA SER A 229 -26.71 -12.35 -30.89
C SER A 229 -26.66 -10.87 -31.30
N LEU A 230 -25.64 -10.11 -30.88
CA LEU A 230 -25.46 -8.69 -31.22
C LEU A 230 -24.80 -8.48 -32.60
N GLY A 231 -24.56 -9.55 -33.34
CA GLY A 231 -23.78 -9.54 -34.58
C GLY A 231 -22.27 -9.47 -34.32
N SER A 232 -21.48 -9.89 -35.31
CA SER A 232 -20.03 -10.04 -35.20
C SER A 232 -19.30 -8.76 -34.79
N PHE A 233 -19.82 -7.59 -35.21
CA PHE A 233 -19.25 -6.29 -34.86
C PHE A 233 -19.52 -5.90 -33.40
N GLY A 234 -20.77 -6.03 -32.92
CA GLY A 234 -21.14 -5.71 -31.53
C GLY A 234 -20.45 -6.63 -30.52
N GLN A 235 -20.38 -7.91 -30.86
CA GLN A 235 -19.56 -8.87 -30.11
C GLN A 235 -18.10 -8.41 -30.06
N ALA A 236 -17.46 -8.19 -31.21
CA ALA A 236 -16.05 -7.84 -31.28
C ALA A 236 -15.72 -6.57 -30.47
N VAL A 237 -16.54 -5.52 -30.54
CA VAL A 237 -16.33 -4.29 -29.77
C VAL A 237 -16.33 -4.56 -28.26
N ILE A 238 -17.24 -5.41 -27.77
CA ILE A 238 -17.31 -5.78 -26.36
C ILE A 238 -16.14 -6.70 -25.97
N GLU A 239 -15.76 -7.66 -26.81
CA GLU A 239 -14.59 -8.52 -26.56
C GLU A 239 -13.31 -7.68 -26.45
N TRP A 240 -13.11 -6.73 -27.38
CA TRP A 240 -11.95 -5.83 -27.39
C TRP A 240 -11.98 -4.83 -26.24
N ALA A 241 -13.15 -4.34 -25.82
CA ALA A 241 -13.29 -3.49 -24.63
C ALA A 241 -12.96 -4.24 -23.33
N ALA A 242 -13.41 -5.49 -23.20
CA ALA A 242 -13.08 -6.33 -22.05
C ALA A 242 -11.58 -6.69 -22.02
N LEU A 243 -11.01 -7.08 -23.17
CA LEU A 243 -9.58 -7.36 -23.32
C LEU A 243 -8.72 -6.14 -23.00
N SER A 244 -9.08 -4.98 -23.53
CA SER A 244 -8.36 -3.73 -23.23
C SER A 244 -8.50 -3.32 -21.77
N GLY A 245 -9.66 -3.56 -21.13
CA GLY A 245 -9.83 -3.40 -19.69
C GLY A 245 -8.95 -4.34 -18.86
N ILE A 246 -8.83 -5.61 -19.25
CA ILE A 246 -7.93 -6.59 -18.61
C ILE A 246 -6.48 -6.19 -18.79
N VAL A 247 -6.07 -5.81 -20.00
CA VAL A 247 -4.71 -5.34 -20.30
C VAL A 247 -4.39 -4.06 -19.53
N LEU A 248 -5.32 -3.12 -19.45
CA LEU A 248 -5.18 -1.89 -18.65
C LEU A 248 -5.05 -2.22 -17.16
N PHE A 249 -5.83 -3.17 -16.64
CA PHE A 249 -5.74 -3.62 -15.25
C PHE A 249 -4.39 -4.29 -14.94
N ILE A 250 -3.92 -5.16 -15.84
CA ILE A 250 -2.59 -5.79 -15.75
C ILE A 250 -1.51 -4.71 -15.80
N PHE A 251 -1.63 -3.74 -16.69
CA PHE A 251 -0.68 -2.63 -16.82
C PHE A 251 -0.63 -1.77 -15.55
N ILE A 252 -1.78 -1.40 -14.97
CA ILE A 252 -1.86 -0.68 -13.70
C ILE A 252 -1.23 -1.50 -12.56
N LYS A 253 -1.48 -2.81 -12.53
CA LYS A 253 -0.87 -3.71 -11.52
C LYS A 253 0.64 -3.80 -11.67
N ILE A 254 1.14 -3.96 -12.88
CA ILE A 254 2.58 -3.97 -13.17
C ILE A 254 3.21 -2.63 -12.80
N GLN A 255 2.57 -1.51 -13.15
CA GLN A 255 3.07 -0.19 -12.81
C GLN A 255 3.09 0.02 -11.29
N SER A 256 2.05 -0.44 -10.56
CA SER A 256 2.02 -0.37 -9.09
C SER A 256 3.08 -1.25 -8.44
N ALA A 257 3.36 -2.44 -9.00
CA ALA A 257 4.40 -3.33 -8.52
C ALA A 257 5.80 -2.78 -8.81
N MET A 258 5.99 -2.14 -9.96
CA MET A 258 7.23 -1.44 -10.29
C MET A 258 7.47 -0.24 -9.37
N LEU A 259 6.43 0.53 -9.05
CA LEU A 259 6.51 1.66 -8.11
C LEU A 259 6.85 1.19 -6.68
N ASP A 260 6.29 0.07 -6.25
CA ASP A 260 6.60 -0.54 -4.94
C ASP A 260 8.01 -1.14 -4.87
N ASP A 261 8.48 -1.74 -5.96
CA ASP A 261 9.86 -2.29 -6.04
C ASP A 261 10.91 -1.16 -6.13
N SER A 262 10.57 0.00 -6.73
CA SER A 262 11.43 1.19 -6.68
C SER A 262 11.43 1.89 -5.31
N ALA A 263 10.34 1.80 -4.54
CA ALA A 263 10.30 2.28 -3.16
C ALA A 263 11.13 1.38 -2.21
N GLN A 264 11.16 0.06 -2.44
CA GLN A 264 11.97 -0.87 -1.65
C GLN A 264 13.45 -0.95 -2.09
N LYS A 265 13.79 -0.61 -3.34
CA LYS A 265 15.18 -0.58 -3.83
C LYS A 265 16.00 0.65 -3.43
N LEU A 266 15.45 1.56 -2.64
CA LEU A 266 16.17 2.70 -2.06
C LEU A 266 16.70 2.44 -0.64
N GLU A 267 16.42 1.28 -0.02
CA GLU A 267 16.90 0.93 1.33
C GLU A 267 18.24 0.16 1.35
N GLY A 268 18.95 0.06 0.22
CA GLY A 268 20.17 -0.75 0.18
C GLY A 268 21.22 -0.21 -0.77
N ARG A 269 21.97 0.81 -0.34
CA ARG A 269 23.36 1.01 -0.80
C ARG A 269 24.19 1.78 0.22
N THR A 270 25.21 1.08 0.66
CA THR A 270 26.24 1.44 1.62
C THR A 270 27.08 2.63 1.19
N TRP A 271 27.46 3.40 2.21
CA TRP A 271 28.45 4.47 2.24
C TRP A 271 29.84 3.98 1.76
N PRO A 272 30.60 4.80 1.01
CA PRO A 272 32.05 4.71 0.99
C PRO A 272 32.67 5.89 1.74
N ALA A 273 33.60 5.55 2.63
CA ALA A 273 34.34 6.44 3.50
C ALA A 273 35.35 7.33 2.76
N GLY A 274 35.62 8.51 3.36
CA GLY A 274 36.88 9.24 3.18
C GLY A 274 36.70 10.72 2.81
N ALA A 275 36.87 11.62 3.78
CA ALA A 275 37.60 12.89 3.64
C ALA A 275 37.48 13.71 4.94
N TYR A 276 38.60 14.29 5.33
CA TYR A 276 38.91 14.91 6.62
C TYR A 276 38.35 16.33 6.84
N SER A 277 38.44 16.75 8.11
CA SER A 277 38.93 18.03 8.67
C SER A 277 38.33 19.35 8.16
N ASP A 278 37.43 19.91 8.99
CA ASP A 278 36.87 21.26 8.95
C ASP A 278 36.06 21.66 7.69
N LYS A 279 34.88 22.24 7.93
CA LYS A 279 33.75 22.45 7.00
C LYS A 279 33.02 21.17 6.59
N ALA A 280 33.71 20.09 6.28
CA ALA A 280 33.10 18.79 5.94
C ALA A 280 32.34 18.17 7.13
N GLU A 281 32.84 18.36 8.35
CA GLU A 281 32.19 17.87 9.57
C GLU A 281 30.90 18.65 9.88
N LEU A 282 30.88 19.96 9.61
CA LEU A 282 29.67 20.79 9.76
C LEU A 282 28.61 20.43 8.71
N GLU A 283 29.02 20.17 7.47
CA GLU A 283 28.12 19.68 6.42
C GLU A 283 27.55 18.31 6.76
N LYS A 284 28.39 17.39 7.27
CA LYS A 284 27.95 16.07 7.74
C LYS A 284 26.98 16.20 8.92
N ALA A 285 27.27 17.05 9.89
CA ALA A 285 26.37 17.31 11.02
C ALA A 285 25.03 17.87 10.56
N THR A 286 25.06 18.85 9.66
CA THR A 286 23.85 19.45 9.08
C THR A 286 23.04 18.41 8.30
N TYR A 287 23.72 17.54 7.55
CA TYR A 287 23.08 16.44 6.83
C TYR A 287 22.40 15.45 7.78
N GLU A 288 23.08 14.99 8.82
CA GLU A 288 22.48 14.03 9.76
C GLU A 288 21.33 14.63 10.57
N VAL A 289 21.44 15.92 10.95
CA VAL A 289 20.33 16.65 11.59
C VAL A 289 19.14 16.75 10.64
N ASN A 290 19.36 17.16 9.39
CA ASN A 290 18.29 17.26 8.40
C ASN A 290 17.68 15.87 8.08
N SER A 291 18.49 14.83 8.03
CA SER A 291 18.07 13.44 7.84
C SER A 291 17.15 12.99 8.97
N PHE A 292 17.49 13.29 10.23
CA PHE A 292 16.61 13.01 11.35
C PHE A 292 15.33 13.86 11.30
N VAL A 293 15.45 15.19 11.19
CA VAL A 293 14.31 16.12 11.25
C VAL A 293 13.32 15.88 10.12
N ASN A 294 13.79 15.59 8.90
CA ASN A 294 12.92 15.39 7.74
C ASN A 294 12.50 13.93 7.60
N GLU A 295 13.41 12.97 7.74
CA GLU A 295 13.18 11.55 7.40
C GLU A 295 13.05 10.62 8.61
N GLY A 296 13.40 11.07 9.82
CA GLY A 296 13.24 10.30 11.06
C GLY A 296 14.37 9.29 11.30
N LYS A 297 15.43 9.36 10.49
CA LYS A 297 16.61 8.48 10.59
C LYS A 297 17.47 8.88 11.78
N LYS A 298 17.65 7.97 12.73
CA LYS A 298 18.34 8.24 14.01
C LYS A 298 19.81 7.87 13.98
N GLU A 299 20.16 6.87 13.19
CA GLU A 299 21.41 6.12 13.29
C GLU A 299 22.64 7.01 13.10
N GLY A 300 22.63 7.82 12.04
CA GLY A 300 23.75 8.72 11.71
C GLY A 300 23.89 9.86 12.71
N LEU A 301 22.77 10.46 13.15
CA LEU A 301 22.78 11.51 14.16
C LEU A 301 23.28 11.01 15.51
N VAL A 302 22.79 9.86 15.98
CA VAL A 302 23.22 9.25 17.26
C VAL A 302 24.72 8.92 17.23
N MET A 303 25.21 8.37 16.12
CA MET A 303 26.63 8.06 15.97
C MET A 303 27.49 9.33 16.03
N LEU A 304 27.11 10.37 15.29
CA LEU A 304 27.82 11.65 15.28
C LEU A 304 27.90 12.26 16.69
N MET A 305 26.79 12.27 17.42
CA MET A 305 26.72 12.86 18.76
C MET A 305 27.47 12.04 19.79
N ALA A 306 27.42 10.71 19.70
CA ALA A 306 28.18 9.82 20.57
C ALA A 306 29.69 10.06 20.42
N THR A 307 30.19 10.18 19.18
CA THR A 307 31.60 10.50 18.92
C THR A 307 31.97 11.85 19.51
N ALA A 308 31.18 12.89 19.27
CA ALA A 308 31.48 14.23 19.77
C ALA A 308 31.47 14.32 21.31
N LEU A 309 30.56 13.62 22.00
CA LEU A 309 30.54 13.57 23.46
C LEU A 309 31.78 12.86 24.04
N LEU A 310 32.19 11.74 23.42
CA LEU A 310 33.38 10.99 23.83
C LEU A 310 34.67 11.77 23.61
N ASP A 311 34.81 12.43 22.45
CA ASP A 311 36.00 13.23 22.11
C ASP A 311 36.18 14.42 23.06
N ASN A 312 35.09 14.93 23.64
CA ASN A 312 35.11 16.00 24.65
C ASN A 312 35.21 15.50 26.10
N GLY A 313 35.43 14.20 26.31
CA GLY A 313 35.64 13.63 27.65
C GLY A 313 34.39 13.59 28.52
N VAL A 314 33.18 13.63 27.93
CA VAL A 314 31.93 13.50 28.68
C VAL A 314 31.79 12.06 29.18
N PRO A 315 31.46 11.81 30.46
CA PRO A 315 31.28 10.47 31.00
C PRO A 315 30.22 9.67 30.23
N ALA A 316 30.40 8.34 30.15
CA ALA A 316 29.50 7.46 29.41
C ALA A 316 28.05 7.50 29.91
N ASP A 317 27.83 7.60 31.22
CA ASP A 317 26.48 7.67 31.80
C ASP A 317 25.75 8.96 31.41
N THR A 318 26.44 10.10 31.45
CA THR A 318 25.92 11.39 30.99
C THR A 318 25.65 11.37 29.49
N SER A 319 26.58 10.82 28.71
CA SER A 319 26.42 10.67 27.27
C SER A 319 25.19 9.83 26.92
N ARG A 320 24.97 8.72 27.63
CA ARG A 320 23.79 7.87 27.47
C ARG A 320 22.50 8.63 27.76
N SER A 321 22.47 9.42 28.84
CA SER A 321 21.29 10.23 29.21
C SER A 321 20.98 11.34 28.20
N ILE A 322 21.98 11.85 27.48
CA ILE A 322 21.77 12.84 26.42
C ILE A 322 21.27 12.14 25.15
N LEU A 323 21.92 11.05 24.75
CA LEU A 323 21.56 10.29 23.55
C LEU A 323 20.18 9.64 23.64
N SER A 324 19.69 9.31 24.85
CA SER A 324 18.34 8.77 25.04
C SER A 324 17.25 9.69 24.52
N ILE A 325 17.47 11.02 24.48
CA ILE A 325 16.50 11.99 23.94
C ILE A 325 16.15 11.67 22.48
N ILE A 326 17.13 11.30 21.66
CA ILE A 326 16.92 10.94 20.25
C ILE A 326 16.58 9.45 20.10
N ILE A 327 17.25 8.58 20.87
CA ILE A 327 17.02 7.13 20.79
C ILE A 327 15.58 6.79 21.14
N ASP A 328 15.05 7.35 22.23
CA ASP A 328 13.71 7.05 22.75
C ASP A 328 12.62 7.89 22.06
N HIS A 329 12.99 8.82 21.17
CA HIS A 329 12.02 9.64 20.43
C HIS A 329 11.13 8.78 19.51
N GLU A 330 9.82 8.71 19.76
CA GLU A 330 8.90 8.05 18.84
C GLU A 330 8.02 9.07 18.11
N ASP A 331 8.02 8.99 16.79
CA ASP A 331 7.08 9.73 15.94
C ASP A 331 5.65 9.20 16.14
N ASP A 332 4.66 10.10 16.00
CA ASP A 332 3.27 9.68 15.97
C ASP A 332 3.03 8.82 14.73
N LYS A 333 2.54 7.59 14.94
CA LYS A 333 2.26 6.65 13.84
C LYS A 333 1.08 7.15 13.01
N GLU A 334 1.26 7.18 11.69
CA GLU A 334 0.16 7.45 10.77
C GLU A 334 -0.97 6.42 10.97
N PRO A 335 -2.23 6.86 11.14
CA PRO A 335 -3.35 5.95 11.20
C PRO A 335 -3.50 5.16 9.88
N PRO A 336 -4.10 3.94 9.91
CA PRO A 336 -4.18 3.06 8.73
C PRO A 336 -4.87 3.69 7.51
N ALA A 337 -5.78 4.63 7.75
CA ALA A 337 -6.43 5.47 6.76
C ALA A 337 -6.55 6.90 7.30
N MET A 338 -6.15 7.86 6.49
CA MET A 338 -6.37 9.28 6.75
C MET A 338 -6.46 10.04 5.44
N PHE A 339 -6.98 11.25 5.48
CA PHE A 339 -6.95 12.11 4.30
C PHE A 339 -5.52 12.53 3.96
N LYS A 340 -5.17 12.61 2.66
CA LYS A 340 -3.83 13.02 2.21
C LYS A 340 -3.37 14.35 2.77
N TRP A 341 -4.27 15.32 2.89
CA TRP A 341 -3.95 16.61 3.48
C TRP A 341 -3.65 16.54 4.98
N ALA A 342 -4.19 15.55 5.70
CA ALA A 342 -3.90 15.35 7.12
C ALA A 342 -2.52 14.70 7.33
N VAL A 343 -1.98 13.98 6.33
CA VAL A 343 -0.63 13.37 6.40
C VAL A 343 0.42 14.46 6.57
N GLY A 344 0.28 15.57 5.81
CA GLY A 344 1.16 16.74 5.96
C GLY A 344 1.17 17.28 7.39
N ASN A 345 0.00 17.38 8.02
CA ASN A 345 -0.11 17.88 9.39
C ASN A 345 0.61 16.97 10.41
N ILE A 346 0.52 15.64 10.25
CA ILE A 346 1.23 14.69 11.13
C ILE A 346 2.73 14.77 10.87
N ASN A 347 3.15 14.81 9.61
CA ASN A 347 4.56 14.90 9.25
C ASN A 347 5.19 16.20 9.77
N GLU A 348 4.47 17.32 9.69
CA GLU A 348 4.93 18.60 10.21
C GLU A 348 4.95 18.62 11.74
N ALA A 349 3.93 18.06 12.40
CA ALA A 349 3.94 17.89 13.85
C ALA A 349 5.12 17.01 14.31
N ASN A 350 5.38 15.89 13.64
CA ASN A 350 6.51 15.02 13.92
C ASN A 350 7.85 15.71 13.61
N ARG A 351 7.95 16.46 12.50
CA ARG A 351 9.14 17.25 12.16
C ARG A 351 9.43 18.29 13.25
N LYS A 352 8.41 18.98 13.75
CA LYS A 352 8.55 19.93 14.86
C LYS A 352 9.02 19.25 16.14
N LYS A 353 8.43 18.11 16.51
CA LYS A 353 8.87 17.31 17.67
C LYS A 353 10.32 16.83 17.53
N ARG A 354 10.71 16.40 16.32
CA ARG A 354 12.09 15.99 16.02
C ARG A 354 13.06 17.18 16.14
N LEU A 355 12.68 18.36 15.67
CA LEU A 355 13.47 19.58 15.82
C LEU A 355 13.61 19.98 17.30
N GLU A 356 12.53 19.91 18.08
CA GLU A 356 12.56 20.13 19.54
C GLU A 356 13.53 19.14 20.22
N ALA A 357 13.47 17.85 19.88
CA ALA A 357 14.37 16.84 20.42
C ALA A 357 15.84 17.10 20.07
N VAL A 358 16.15 17.56 18.85
CA VAL A 358 17.52 17.97 18.47
C VAL A 358 17.97 19.18 19.28
N ASN A 359 17.11 20.18 19.48
CA ASN A 359 17.43 21.37 20.26
C ASN A 359 17.69 21.02 21.74
N ASP A 360 16.86 20.17 22.34
CA ASP A 360 17.01 19.72 23.72
C ASP A 360 18.30 18.91 23.90
N MET A 361 18.58 18.00 22.98
CA MET A 361 19.81 17.20 22.99
C MET A 361 21.05 18.09 22.82
N THR A 362 21.05 19.02 21.87
CA THR A 362 22.21 19.92 21.62
C THR A 362 22.45 20.84 22.81
N ALA A 363 21.40 21.38 23.44
CA ALA A 363 21.51 22.17 24.67
C ALA A 363 22.11 21.35 25.83
N ALA A 364 21.64 20.11 26.00
CA ALA A 364 22.18 19.20 27.03
C ALA A 364 23.65 18.82 26.76
N MET A 365 24.00 18.61 25.49
CA MET A 365 25.37 18.31 25.06
C MET A 365 26.33 19.47 25.34
N VAL A 366 25.96 20.70 24.98
CA VAL A 366 26.80 21.89 25.25
C VAL A 366 27.05 22.04 26.75
N SER A 367 26.00 21.93 27.57
CA SER A 367 26.12 22.00 29.03
C SER A 367 27.05 20.91 29.60
N ALA A 368 26.97 19.68 29.09
CA ALA A 368 27.81 18.58 29.53
C ALA A 368 29.29 18.74 29.12
N ILE A 369 29.55 19.26 27.91
CA ILE A 369 30.90 19.54 27.42
C ILE A 369 31.54 20.66 28.25
N ASP A 370 30.81 21.74 28.52
CA ASP A 370 31.30 22.85 29.35
C ASP A 370 31.66 22.37 30.76
N ALA A 371 30.79 21.56 31.38
CA ALA A 371 31.04 20.97 32.70
C ALA A 371 32.26 20.04 32.72
N ALA A 372 32.46 19.23 31.67
CA ALA A 372 33.64 18.38 31.54
C ALA A 372 34.93 19.21 31.38
N GLY A 373 34.89 20.27 30.57
CA GLY A 373 36.01 21.19 30.39
C GLY A 373 36.44 21.90 31.67
N ASP A 374 35.47 22.34 32.49
CA ASP A 374 35.74 22.97 33.78
C ASP A 374 36.31 21.99 34.82
N ALA A 375 35.85 20.74 34.81
CA ALA A 375 36.41 19.68 35.66
C ALA A 375 37.89 19.41 35.33
N VAL A 376 38.25 19.38 34.04
CA VAL A 376 39.64 19.21 33.58
C VAL A 376 40.51 20.40 34.00
N LYS A 377 40.03 21.64 33.86
CA LYS A 377 40.76 22.84 34.31
C LYS A 377 40.98 22.86 35.82
N LYS A 378 39.97 22.43 36.61
CA LYS A 378 40.05 22.38 38.07
C LYS A 378 41.01 21.29 38.57
N HIS A 379 41.11 20.18 37.84
CA HIS A 379 42.07 19.11 38.17
C HIS A 379 43.51 19.45 37.75
N ASN A 380 43.68 20.31 36.73
CA ASN A 380 44.98 20.79 36.24
C ASN A 380 45.40 22.18 36.81
N GLY A 381 44.79 22.64 37.91
CA GLY A 381 45.16 23.87 38.63
C GLY A 381 46.59 23.86 39.22
N PRO A 382 47.13 25.02 39.64
CA PRO A 382 48.48 25.53 39.36
C PRO A 382 49.70 24.86 40.04
N ASP A 383 49.61 23.63 40.54
CA ASP A 383 50.71 23.00 41.28
C ASP A 383 51.87 22.52 40.39
N MET A 384 51.73 22.57 39.06
CA MET A 384 52.81 22.19 38.13
C MET A 384 53.77 23.33 37.75
N VAL A 385 53.59 24.57 38.26
CA VAL A 385 54.51 25.69 37.99
C VAL A 385 55.52 25.94 39.14
N ARG A 386 55.42 25.24 40.28
CA ARG A 386 56.32 25.44 41.43
C ARG A 386 57.45 24.41 41.62
N GLN A 387 57.69 23.49 40.69
CA GLN A 387 58.80 22.51 40.80
C GLN A 387 59.88 22.60 39.71
N ARG A 388 60.04 23.76 39.06
CA ARG A 388 61.25 24.07 38.28
C ARG A 388 61.75 25.49 38.54
N VAL A 389 62.34 25.69 39.72
CA VAL A 389 63.52 26.57 39.92
C VAL A 389 64.45 25.85 40.87
#